data_AF-A0A7Y5IEL2-F1
#
_entry.id   AF-A0A7Y5IEL2-F1
#
_cell.length_a   1.000
_cell.length_b   1.000
_cell.length_c   1.000
_cell.angle_alpha   90.00
_cell.angle_beta   90.00
_cell.angle_gamma   90.00
#
_symmetry.space_group_name_H-M   'P 1'
#
loop_
_entity.id
_entity.type
_entity.pdbx_description
1 polymer ?
#
loop_
_entity_poly.entity_id
_entity_poly.type
_entity_poly.pdbx_seq_one_letter_code
_entity_poly.pdbx_strand_id
1 'polypeptide(L)' 'MTTETQDGAPEPAGPVISEFKGKPVIRIPLVENPEPDTSWHWLSFGKSKAKAIVRFYDAIRKFAGE' A
#
# COMPACT_ATOMS: atom_id res chain seq x y z
N MET A 1 19.07 -20.66 -26.08
CA MET A 1 17.75 -20.02 -26.01
C MET A 1 17.91 -18.74 -25.22
N THR A 2 18.00 -17.63 -25.94
CA THR A 2 18.03 -16.27 -25.39
C THR A 2 16.63 -15.70 -25.50
N THR A 3 16.07 -15.28 -24.37
CA THR A 3 14.93 -14.35 -24.25
C THR A 3 15.31 -13.47 -23.07
N GLU A 4 15.89 -12.31 -23.36
CA GLU A 4 15.19 -11.04 -23.55
C GLU A 4 14.82 -10.40 -22.21
N THR A 5 15.60 -9.35 -21.93
CA THR A 5 15.43 -8.26 -20.99
C THR A 5 13.97 -7.93 -20.71
N GLN A 6 13.52 -8.13 -19.46
CA GLN A 6 12.46 -7.28 -18.92
C GLN A 6 13.13 -6.18 -18.13
N ASP A 7 13.28 -5.04 -18.80
CA ASP A 7 13.39 -3.71 -18.21
C ASP A 7 12.08 -3.47 -17.43
N GLY A 8 11.96 -4.09 -16.26
CA GLY A 8 10.81 -3.97 -15.40
C GLY A 8 11.01 -2.75 -14.52
N ALA A 9 10.65 -1.57 -15.01
CA ALA A 9 10.39 -0.45 -14.12
C ALA A 9 9.48 -0.98 -13.00
N PRO A 10 9.82 -0.80 -11.70
CA PRO A 10 9.02 -1.33 -10.62
C PRO A 10 7.60 -0.78 -10.79
N GLU A 11 6.62 -1.66 -11.01
CA GLU A 11 5.23 -1.22 -11.08
C GLU A 11 4.92 -0.46 -9.79
N PRO A 12 4.21 0.68 -9.86
CA PRO A 12 3.92 1.47 -8.67
C PRO A 12 3.23 0.57 -7.65
N ALA A 13 3.85 0.45 -6.48
CA ALA A 13 3.31 -0.39 -5.43
C ALA A 13 1.94 0.20 -5.02
N GLY A 14 0.86 -0.52 -5.33
CA GLY A 14 -0.48 -0.15 -4.93
C GLY A 14 -0.83 -0.67 -3.53
N PRO A 15 -1.99 -0.27 -2.98
CA PRO A 15 -2.54 -0.92 -1.79
C PRO A 15 -2.76 -2.43 -2.03
N VAL A 16 -2.30 -3.26 -1.10
CA VAL A 16 -2.47 -4.72 -1.18
C VAL A 16 -3.20 -5.27 0.04
N ILE A 17 -3.95 -6.35 -0.15
CA ILE A 17 -4.53 -7.14 0.94
C ILE A 17 -3.61 -8.33 1.20
N SER A 18 -3.22 -8.52 2.46
CA SER A 18 -2.34 -9.58 2.92
C SER A 18 -2.87 -10.19 4.23
N GLU A 19 -2.19 -11.20 4.74
CA GLU A 19 -2.55 -11.88 5.99
C GLU A 19 -1.45 -11.70 7.04
N PHE A 20 -1.84 -11.35 8.26
CA PHE A 20 -0.93 -11.29 9.41
C PHE A 20 -1.55 -12.05 10.58
N LYS A 21 -0.89 -13.12 11.04
CA LYS A 21 -1.35 -13.99 12.13
C LYS A 21 -2.78 -14.52 11.90
N GLY A 22 -3.09 -14.98 10.68
CA GLY A 22 -4.42 -15.50 10.33
C GLY A 22 -5.51 -14.42 10.18
N LYS A 23 -5.15 -13.14 10.13
CA LYS A 23 -6.11 -12.02 10.00
C LYS A 23 -5.78 -11.17 8.78
N PRO A 24 -6.80 -10.75 8.00
CA PRO A 24 -6.58 -9.89 6.85
C PRO A 24 -6.13 -8.49 7.29
N VAL A 25 -5.09 -7.99 6.62
CA VAL A 25 -4.53 -6.65 6.78
C VAL A 25 -4.43 -5.97 5.42
N ILE A 26 -4.69 -4.67 5.38
CA ILE A 26 -4.44 -3.81 4.22
C ILE A 26 -3.08 -3.18 4.42
N ARG A 27 -2.24 -3.19 3.39
CA ARG A 27 -0.91 -2.60 3.39
C ARG A 27 -0.85 -1.53 2.29
N ILE A 28 -0.45 -0.33 2.67
CA ILE A 28 -0.24 0.80 1.77
C ILE A 28 1.25 1.13 1.78
N PRO A 29 1.92 1.18 0.62
CA PRO A 29 3.30 1.63 0.55
C PRO A 29 3.36 3.13 0.84
N LEU A 30 4.27 3.53 1.73
CA LEU A 30 4.50 4.94 2.05
C LEU A 30 5.50 5.61 1.11
N VAL A 31 6.21 4.82 0.31
CA VAL A 31 7.21 5.27 -0.64
C VAL A 31 6.75 4.90 -2.04
N GLU A 32 6.71 5.88 -2.94
CA GLU A 32 6.24 5.71 -4.32
C GLU A 32 7.19 4.85 -5.17
N ASN A 33 8.49 4.89 -4.86
CA ASN A 33 9.52 4.13 -5.56
C ASN A 33 10.43 3.40 -4.56
N PRO A 34 9.99 2.26 -4.00
CA PRO A 34 10.78 1.52 -3.03
C PRO A 34 11.99 0.89 -3.73
N GLU A 35 13.19 1.38 -3.43
CA GLU A 35 14.43 0.72 -3.84
C GLU A 35 14.60 -0.62 -3.08
N PRO A 36 15.22 -1.65 -3.68
CA PRO A 36 15.38 -2.96 -3.05
C PRO A 36 16.15 -2.93 -1.71
N ASP A 37 17.02 -1.93 -1.51
CA ASP A 37 17.75 -1.67 -0.26
C ASP A 37 16.97 -0.82 0.76
N THR A 38 15.85 -0.21 0.34
CA THR A 38 15.02 0.60 1.22
C THR A 38 14.13 -0.30 2.06
N SER A 39 14.29 -0.20 3.38
CA SER A 39 13.44 -0.91 4.35
C SER A 39 11.97 -0.66 4.02
N TRP A 40 11.21 -1.74 3.84
CA TRP A 40 9.84 -1.74 3.34
C TRP A 40 8.93 -0.87 4.24
N HIS A 41 8.71 0.41 3.89
CA HIS A 41 7.89 1.36 4.64
C HIS A 41 6.40 1.17 4.33
N TRP A 42 5.80 0.09 4.81
CA TRP A 42 4.37 -0.17 4.62
C TRP A 42 3.56 0.26 5.83
N LEU A 43 2.55 1.10 5.61
CA LEU A 43 1.49 1.31 6.58
C LEU A 43 0.52 0.13 6.51
N SER A 44 0.42 -0.63 7.59
CA SER A 44 -0.46 -1.81 7.65
C SER A 44 -1.57 -1.60 8.67
N PHE A 45 -2.81 -1.94 8.31
CA PHE A 45 -3.95 -1.83 9.22
C PHE A 45 -5.02 -2.89 8.95
N GLY A 46 -5.69 -3.32 10.02
CA GLY A 46 -6.76 -4.30 9.94
C GLY A 46 -8.11 -3.72 9.51
N LYS A 47 -9.08 -4.62 9.26
CA LYS A 47 -10.44 -4.30 8.79
C LYS A 47 -11.16 -3.22 9.62
N SER A 48 -11.00 -3.20 10.95
CA SER A 48 -11.67 -2.21 11.80
C SER A 48 -11.18 -0.78 11.53
N LYS A 49 -9.87 -0.60 11.31
CA LYS A 49 -9.32 0.71 10.96
C LYS A 49 -9.71 1.12 9.55
N ALA A 50 -9.74 0.17 8.61
CA ALA A 50 -10.22 0.41 7.25
C ALA A 50 -11.66 0.94 7.24
N LYS A 51 -12.56 0.32 8.02
CA LYS A 51 -13.93 0.80 8.18
C LYS A 51 -14.01 2.21 8.75
N ALA A 52 -13.15 2.55 9.72
CA ALA A 52 -13.10 3.90 10.27
C ALA A 52 -12.66 4.92 9.22
N ILE A 53 -11.61 4.62 8.45
CA ILE A 53 -11.12 5.49 7.37
C ILE A 53 -12.23 5.77 6.35
N VAL A 54 -12.94 4.74 5.90
CA VAL A 54 -14.07 4.91 4.96
C VAL A 54 -15.20 5.74 5.58
N ARG A 55 -15.55 5.48 6.85
CA ARG A 55 -16.60 6.23 7.56
C ARG A 55 -16.28 7.73 7.67
N PHE A 56 -15.01 8.08 7.85
CA PHE A 56 -14.56 9.45 8.00
C PHE A 56 -13.98 10.04 6.71
N TYR A 57 -14.16 9.39 5.57
CA TYR A 57 -13.55 9.78 4.30
C TYR A 57 -13.82 11.25 3.94
N ASP A 58 -15.09 11.68 3.97
CA ASP A 58 -15.46 13.06 3.63
C ASP A 58 -14.83 14.09 4.59
N ALA A 59 -14.75 13.75 5.89
CA ALA A 59 -14.14 14.61 6.89
C ALA A 59 -12.61 14.70 6.72
N ILE A 60 -11.97 13.57 6.40
CA ILE A 60 -10.54 13.51 6.09
C ILE A 60 -10.24 14.32 4.84
N ARG A 61 -11.04 14.16 3.78
CA ARG A 61 -10.91 14.89 2.52
C ARG A 61 -11.04 16.40 2.73
N LYS A 62 -12.09 16.83 3.45
CA LYS A 62 -12.29 18.24 3.81
C LYS A 62 -11.14 18.81 4.63
N PHE A 63 -10.56 18.01 5.54
CA PHE A 63 -9.39 18.42 6.34
C PHE A 63 -8.13 18.52 5.48
N ALA A 64 -7.94 17.59 4.53
CA ALA A 64 -6.78 17.56 3.63
C ALA A 64 -6.77 18.69 2.57
N GLY A 65 -7.89 19.43 2.42
CA GLY A 65 -8.00 20.54 1.47
C GLY A 65 -8.34 20.12 0.04
N GLU A 66 -8.86 18.89 -0.15
CA GLU A 66 -9.35 18.35 -1.44
C GLU A 66 -10.87 18.38 -1.61
#